data_AF-A0A6C0L562-F1
#
_entry.id   AF-A0A6C0L562-F1
#
_cell.length_a   1.000
_cell.length_b   1.000
_cell.length_c   1.000
_cell.angle_alpha   90.00
_cell.angle_beta   90.00
_cell.angle_gamma   90.00
#
_symmetry.space_group_name_H-M   'P 1'
#
loop_
_entity.id
_entity.type
_entity.pdbx_description
1 polymer ?
#
loop_
_entity_poly.entity_id
_entity_poly.type
_entity_poly.pdbx_seq_one_letter_code
_entity_poly.pdbx_strand_id
1 'polypeptide(L)' 'MNVARCIGCGCDDYHACWDEIAGQPCGWLRVDRGRGLGVCSTCPEHTERWDAGDTSLDVPVEVDQGATEALMQKCRSAH' A
#
# COMPACT_ATOMS: atom_id res chain seq x y z
N MET A 1 -3.91 2.15 -20.24
CA MET A 1 -3.89 0.94 -19.40
C MET A 1 -3.33 1.39 -18.05
N ASN A 2 -4.12 1.40 -16.98
CA ASN A 2 -3.61 1.78 -15.66
C ASN A 2 -3.12 0.52 -14.95
N VAL A 3 -1.88 0.57 -14.47
CA VAL A 3 -1.30 -0.48 -13.64
C VAL A 3 -1.94 -0.41 -12.26
N ALA A 4 -2.45 -1.54 -11.76
CA ALA A 4 -3.01 -1.63 -10.42
C ALA A 4 -1.93 -1.99 -9.41
N ARG A 5 -1.96 -1.35 -8.23
CA ARG A 5 -1.06 -1.63 -7.11
C ARG A 5 -1.82 -2.14 -5.89
N CYS A 6 -1.29 -3.18 -5.26
CA CYS A 6 -1.84 -3.73 -4.02
C CYS A 6 -1.68 -2.73 -2.87
N ILE A 7 -2.75 -2.47 -2.11
CA ILE A 7 -2.72 -1.51 -1.00
C ILE A 7 -1.93 -1.98 0.22
N GLY A 8 -1.70 -3.29 0.35
CA GLY A 8 -0.91 -3.89 1.44
C GLY A 8 0.56 -4.01 1.07
N CYS A 9 0.89 -4.97 0.19
CA CYS A 9 2.28 -5.29 -0.16
C CYS A 9 2.88 -4.43 -1.30
N GLY A 10 2.06 -3.67 -2.03
CA GLY A 10 2.54 -2.85 -3.15
C GLY A 10 2.84 -3.59 -4.47
N CYS A 11 2.52 -4.89 -4.57
CA CYS A 11 2.67 -5.64 -5.82
C CYS A 11 1.83 -5.03 -6.95
N ASP A 12 2.21 -5.26 -8.20
CA ASP A 12 1.50 -4.73 -9.38
C ASP A 12 1.33 -5.77 -10.50
N ASP A 13 0.68 -5.38 -11.60
CA ASP A 13 0.39 -6.28 -12.73
C ASP A 13 1.66 -6.91 -13.36
N TYR A 14 2.83 -6.33 -13.14
CA TYR A 14 4.12 -6.82 -13.66
C TYR A 14 5.02 -7.42 -12.57
N HIS A 15 4.78 -7.07 -11.30
CA HIS A 15 5.57 -7.51 -10.15
C HIS A 15 4.67 -8.12 -9.09
N ALA A 16 4.34 -9.41 -9.26
CA ALA A 16 3.57 -10.17 -8.29
C ALA A 16 4.43 -10.63 -7.09
N CYS A 17 3.83 -10.69 -5.90
CA CYS A 17 4.41 -11.40 -4.78
C CYS A 17 4.51 -12.90 -5.09
N TRP A 18 5.48 -13.58 -4.48
CA TRP A 18 5.56 -15.04 -4.51
C TRP A 18 4.83 -15.61 -3.30
N ASP A 19 3.81 -16.43 -3.53
CA ASP A 19 3.12 -17.18 -2.47
C ASP A 19 3.86 -18.51 -2.26
N GLU A 20 4.59 -18.62 -1.14
CA GLU A 20 5.32 -19.84 -0.79
C GLU A 20 4.40 -21.01 -0.43
N ILE A 21 3.19 -20.74 0.08
CA ILE A 21 2.22 -21.77 0.46
C ILE A 21 1.61 -22.38 -0.78
N ALA A 22 1.24 -21.54 -1.74
CA ALA A 22 0.58 -21.97 -2.97
C ALA A 22 1.58 -22.28 -4.12
N GLY A 23 2.86 -21.93 -3.97
CA GLY A 23 3.93 -22.21 -4.93
C GLY A 23 3.79 -21.46 -6.25
N GLN A 24 3.19 -20.26 -6.23
CA GLN A 24 2.81 -19.51 -7.43
C GLN A 24 2.78 -18.00 -7.17
N PRO A 25 2.87 -17.15 -8.21
CA PRO A 25 2.72 -15.71 -8.03
C PRO A 25 1.30 -15.34 -7.57
N CYS A 26 1.19 -14.30 -6.76
CA CYS A 26 -0.10 -13.82 -6.26
C CYS A 26 -0.99 -13.30 -7.39
N GLY A 27 -2.31 -13.43 -7.23
CA GLY A 27 -3.32 -12.86 -8.13
C GLY A 27 -4.12 -11.75 -7.46
N TRP A 28 -4.92 -11.02 -8.24
CA TRP A 28 -5.84 -10.01 -7.70
C TRP A 28 -7.08 -10.67 -7.07
N LEU A 29 -7.31 -10.45 -5.77
CA LEU A 29 -8.58 -10.77 -5.09
C LEU A 29 -9.62 -9.67 -5.29
N ARG A 30 -9.15 -8.42 -5.30
CA ARG A 30 -9.91 -7.21 -5.60
C ARG A 30 -9.06 -6.30 -6.46
N VAL A 31 -9.65 -5.63 -7.44
CA VAL A 31 -8.93 -4.68 -8.29
C VAL A 31 -9.89 -3.64 -8.86
N ASP A 32 -9.51 -2.38 -8.73
CA ASP A 32 -10.10 -1.27 -9.45
C ASP A 32 -9.03 -0.64 -10.36
N ARG A 33 -9.09 -1.01 -11.64
CA ARG A 33 -8.18 -0.48 -12.67
C ARG A 33 -8.46 0.97 -13.02
N GLY A 34 -9.64 1.51 -12.71
CA GLY A 34 -9.91 2.93 -12.85
C GLY A 34 -9.07 3.75 -11.89
N ARG A 35 -8.92 3.24 -10.65
CA ARG A 35 -8.15 3.87 -9.57
C ARG A 35 -6.68 3.43 -9.51
N GLY A 36 -6.32 2.36 -10.22
CA GLY A 36 -4.97 1.80 -10.19
C GLY A 36 -4.64 1.14 -8.85
N LEU A 37 -5.64 0.62 -8.14
CA LEU A 37 -5.47 0.02 -6.81
C LEU A 37 -6.11 -1.37 -6.75
N GLY A 38 -5.64 -2.21 -5.84
CA GLY A 38 -6.21 -3.54 -5.61
C GLY A 38 -5.75 -4.19 -4.31
N VAL A 39 -6.14 -5.43 -4.13
CA VAL A 39 -5.70 -6.33 -3.05
C VAL A 39 -5.32 -7.66 -3.68
N CYS A 40 -4.09 -8.12 -3.44
CA CYS A 40 -3.60 -9.39 -3.96
C CYS A 40 -3.91 -10.57 -3.02
N SER A 41 -3.74 -11.80 -3.51
CA SER A 41 -4.02 -13.04 -2.76
C SER A 41 -3.12 -13.27 -1.56
N THR A 42 -1.95 -12.63 -1.51
CA THR A 42 -1.02 -12.68 -0.37
C THR A 42 -1.38 -11.65 0.72
N CYS A 43 -2.34 -10.76 0.45
CA CYS A 43 -2.81 -9.72 1.36
C CYS A 43 -4.32 -9.84 1.71
N PRO A 44 -4.84 -11.04 2.06
CA PRO A 44 -6.27 -11.23 2.31
C PRO A 44 -6.81 -10.36 3.44
N GLU A 45 -5.99 -10.00 4.43
CA GLU A 45 -6.33 -9.12 5.56
C GLU A 45 -6.79 -7.72 5.14
N HIS A 46 -6.43 -7.27 3.93
CA HIS A 46 -6.82 -5.98 3.41
C HIS A 46 -8.12 -6.02 2.58
N THR A 47 -8.72 -7.19 2.38
CA THR A 47 -9.97 -7.32 1.60
C THR A 47 -11.19 -6.75 2.33
N GLU A 48 -11.29 -6.91 3.65
CA GLU A 48 -12.42 -6.36 4.41
C GLU A 48 -12.45 -4.83 4.39
N ARG A 49 -11.30 -4.16 4.59
CA ARG A 49 -11.22 -2.69 4.50
C ARG A 49 -11.47 -2.20 3.08
N TRP A 50 -11.00 -2.94 2.07
CA TRP A 50 -11.26 -2.64 0.66
C TRP A 50 -12.77 -2.68 0.36
N ASP A 51 -13.45 -3.73 0.81
CA ASP A 51 -14.89 -3.91 0.61
C ASP A 51 -15.72 -2.88 1.39
N ALA A 52 -15.20 -2.35 2.50
CA ALA A 52 -15.74 -1.19 3.21
C ALA A 52 -15.48 0.16 2.50
N GLY A 53 -14.71 0.17 1.41
CA GLY A 53 -14.37 1.34 0.61
C GLY A 53 -13.08 2.05 1.04
N ASP A 54 -12.43 1.61 2.11
CA ASP A 54 -11.12 2.11 2.50
C ASP A 54 -10.02 1.48 1.65
N THR A 55 -9.38 2.33 0.86
CA THR A 55 -8.38 1.99 -0.14
C THR A 55 -7.08 2.78 0.09
N SER A 56 -6.90 3.27 1.31
CA SER A 56 -5.70 4.01 1.71
C SER A 56 -4.49 3.08 1.65
N LEU A 57 -3.41 3.51 1.01
CA LEU A 57 -2.17 2.75 0.92
C LEU A 57 -1.53 2.63 2.31
N ASP A 58 -1.13 1.41 2.69
CA ASP A 58 -0.42 1.18 3.96
C ASP A 58 1.06 1.58 3.87
N VAL A 59 1.60 1.63 2.64
CA VAL A 59 2.96 2.14 2.43
C VAL A 59 2.99 3.65 2.67
N PRO A 60 3.97 4.15 3.44
CA PRO A 60 4.19 5.58 3.55
C PRO A 60 4.55 6.09 2.17
N VAL A 61 3.60 6.77 1.54
CA VAL A 61 3.94 7.74 0.51
C VAL A 61 4.84 8.74 1.24
N GLU A 62 6.11 8.84 0.87
CA GLU A 62 6.93 9.97 1.28
C GLU A 62 6.24 11.22 0.73
N VAL A 63 5.31 11.77 1.52
CA VAL A 63 4.62 13.01 1.21
C VAL A 63 5.65 14.10 1.41
N ASP A 64 6.35 14.44 0.34
CA ASP A 64 7.14 15.66 0.23
C ASP A 64 6.19 16.87 0.24
N GLN A 65 5.58 17.15 1.39
CA GLN A 65 4.81 18.38 1.62
C GLN A 65 5.07 18.85 3.04
N GLY A 66 6.00 19.77 3.15
CA GLY A 66 6.39 20.42 4.40
C GLY A 66 5.20 20.98 5.18
N ALA A 67 5.13 20.58 6.45
CA ALA A 67 4.45 21.29 7.53
C ALA A 67 5.07 20.78 8.85
N THR A 68 6.17 21.39 9.31
CA THR A 68 6.23 22.50 10.27
C THR A 68 6.38 22.08 11.75
N GLU A 69 7.54 22.50 12.30
CA GLU A 69 7.85 22.83 13.71
C GLU A 69 7.86 21.78 14.83
N ALA A 70 7.13 20.66 14.77
CA ALA A 70 7.04 19.78 15.95
C ALA A 70 8.33 19.00 16.28
N LEU A 71 9.21 18.76 15.30
CA LEU A 71 10.43 17.96 15.50
C LEU A 71 11.65 18.81 15.92
N MET A 72 11.70 20.10 15.54
CA MET A 72 12.87 20.97 15.78
C MET A 72 12.93 21.58 17.19
N GLN A 73 11.82 21.63 17.93
CA GLN A 73 11.82 22.07 19.33
C GLN A 73 12.58 21.10 20.24
N LYS A 74 12.68 19.82 19.86
CA LYS A 74 13.35 18.78 20.65
C LYS A 74 14.88 18.91 20.65
N CYS A 75 15.47 19.60 19.68
CA CYS A 75 16.92 19.77 19.56
C CYS A 75 17.46 21.05 20.23
N ARG A 76 16.61 22.01 20.63
CA ARG A 76 17.05 23.32 21.14
C ARG A 76 17.25 23.37 22.67
N SER A 77 16.87 22.31 23.37
CA SER A 77 16.93 22.23 24.85
C SER A 77 18.16 21.50 25.39
N ALA A 78 19.09 21.10 24.51
CA ALA A 78 20.34 20.45 24.87
C ALA A 78 21.51 21.41 24.61
N HIS A 79 21.54 22.54 25.32
CA HIS A 79 22.70 23.42 25.43
C HIS A 79 22.81 23.92 26.87
#